data_AF-A0A7S2V3N5-F1
#
_entry.id   AF-A0A7S2V3N5-F1
#
_cell.length_a   1.000
_cell.length_b   1.000
_cell.length_c   1.000
_cell.angle_alpha   90.00
_cell.angle_beta   90.00
_cell.angle_gamma   90.00
#
_symmetry.space_group_name_H-M   'P 1'
#
loop_
_entity.id
_entity.type
_entity.pdbx_description
1 polymer ?
#
loop_
_entity_poly.entity_id
_entity_poly.type
_entity_poly.pdbx_seq_one_letter_code
_entity_poly.pdbx_strand_id
1 'polypeptide(L)'
;MTWPFCAQCGTILTLQDIDSVECDYCGFTASCESLGLGQVSVVTRSKARPPPQWLEELNRGDSAAAEMKRATVEEPCPKCGHPEMSFYTMQLRSADEGQ
;
A
#
# COMPACT_ATOMS: atom_id res chain seq x y z
N MET A 1 24.74 9.69 -4.46
CA MET A 1 23.67 9.95 -3.48
C MET A 1 23.92 9.08 -2.27
N THR A 2 24.68 9.60 -1.31
CA THR A 2 24.89 9.01 0.02
C THR A 2 23.65 9.28 0.85
N TRP A 3 22.63 8.46 0.61
CA TRP A 3 21.46 8.33 1.48
C TRP A 3 21.90 8.04 2.93
N PRO A 4 21.09 8.40 3.94
CA PRO A 4 21.56 8.94 5.22
C PRO A 4 22.14 7.86 6.16
N PHE A 5 23.32 7.34 5.81
CA PHE A 5 24.05 6.33 6.58
C PHE A 5 25.42 6.86 6.98
N CYS A 6 25.83 6.53 8.19
CA CYS A 6 27.14 6.86 8.73
C CYS A 6 28.23 6.12 7.94
N ALA A 7 29.25 6.86 7.47
CA ALA A 7 30.36 6.28 6.72
C ALA A 7 31.25 5.33 7.56
N GLN A 8 31.21 5.43 8.90
CA GLN A 8 32.00 4.58 9.78
C GLN A 8 31.29 3.29 10.19
N CYS A 9 30.00 3.34 10.52
CA CYS A 9 29.28 2.20 11.10
C CYS A 9 28.02 1.77 10.33
N GLY A 10 27.60 2.51 9.30
CA GLY A 10 26.40 2.19 8.51
C GLY A 10 25.07 2.45 9.21
N THR A 11 25.06 2.97 10.44
CA THR A 11 23.83 3.38 11.14
C THR A 11 23.21 4.59 10.45
N ILE A 12 21.88 4.70 10.50
CA ILE A 12 21.16 5.87 9.99
C ILE A 12 21.59 7.11 10.78
N LEU A 13 21.96 8.18 10.07
CA LEU A 13 22.34 9.45 10.70
C LEU A 13 21.09 10.22 11.17
N THR A 14 21.17 10.78 12.37
CA THR A 14 20.12 11.62 12.95
C THR A 14 20.51 13.10 12.81
N LEU A 15 19.53 13.93 12.46
CA LEU A 15 19.69 15.39 12.45
C LEU A 15 19.62 15.89 13.89
N GLN A 16 20.64 16.59 14.35
CA GLN A 16 20.65 17.21 15.68
C GLN A 16 20.14 18.64 15.63
N ASP A 17 20.66 19.42 14.69
CA ASP A 17 20.23 20.80 14.42
C ASP A 17 19.95 21.00 12.92
N ILE A 18 19.82 22.26 12.50
CA ILE A 18 19.53 22.66 11.13
C ILE A 18 20.62 22.18 10.14
N ASP A 19 21.88 22.09 10.58
CA ASP A 19 23.02 21.83 9.69
C ASP A 19 24.03 20.80 10.23
N SER A 20 23.71 20.12 11.34
CA SER A 20 24.56 19.09 11.95
C SER A 20 23.86 17.74 12.02
N VAL A 21 24.63 16.68 11.78
CA VAL A 21 24.22 15.30 12.02
C VAL A 21 25.19 14.63 12.97
N GLU A 22 24.66 13.74 13.80
CA GLU A 22 25.43 12.82 14.62
C GLU A 22 24.97 11.38 14.37
N CYS A 23 25.89 10.44 14.56
CA CYS A 23 25.56 9.03 14.62
C CYS A 23 25.42 8.58 16.07
N ASP A 24 24.20 8.21 16.47
CA ASP A 24 23.89 7.72 17.82
C ASP A 24 24.67 6.46 18.24
N TYR A 25 25.26 5.74 17.27
CA TYR A 25 26.00 4.50 17.54
C TYR A 25 27.51 4.71 17.73
N CYS A 26 28.15 5.48 16.85
CA CYS A 26 29.62 5.66 16.87
C CYS A 26 30.07 7.09 17.20
N GLY A 27 29.15 8.03 17.42
CA GLY A 27 29.45 9.43 17.75
C GLY A 27 30.03 10.24 16.59
N PHE A 28 29.91 9.74 15.35
CA PHE A 28 30.38 10.48 14.16
C PHE A 28 29.55 11.74 13.95
N THR A 29 30.21 12.89 13.85
CA THR A 29 29.58 14.19 13.59
C THR A 29 30.00 14.79 12.26
N ALA A 30 29.07 15.32 11.49
CA ALA A 30 29.35 16.01 10.23
C ALA A 30 28.31 17.10 9.92
N SER A 31 28.63 18.02 9.00
CA SER A 31 27.65 19.00 8.52
C SER A 31 26.77 18.42 7.42
N CYS A 32 25.53 18.89 7.31
CA CYS A 32 24.59 18.45 6.28
C CYS A 32 25.12 18.75 4.86
N GLU A 33 25.80 19.89 4.69
CA GLU A 33 26.46 20.25 3.43
C GLU A 33 27.58 19.27 3.05
N SER A 34 28.44 18.88 4.00
CA SER A 34 29.55 17.96 3.75
C SER A 34 29.09 16.57 3.30
N LEU A 35 27.88 16.17 3.68
CA LEU A 35 27.25 14.90 3.31
C LEU A 35 26.36 15.00 2.06
N GLY A 36 26.23 16.20 1.47
CA GLY A 36 25.37 16.44 0.31
C GLY A 36 23.88 16.31 0.61
N LEU A 37 23.46 16.53 1.87
CA LEU A 37 22.06 16.44 2.31
C LEU A 37 21.23 17.68 1.92
N GLY A 38 21.86 18.76 1.47
CA GLY A 38 21.20 20.05 1.19
C GLY A 38 20.41 20.14 -0.13
N GLN A 39 20.38 19.10 -0.96
CA GLN A 39 19.72 19.13 -2.27
C GLN A 39 18.68 18.02 -2.43
N VAL A 40 17.67 17.99 -1.55
CA VAL A 40 16.51 17.12 -1.73
C VAL A 40 15.40 17.89 -2.43
N SER A 41 15.22 17.65 -3.73
CA SER A 41 14.04 18.14 -4.46
C SER A 41 12.91 17.12 -4.37
N VAL A 42 11.85 17.47 -3.65
CA VAL A 42 10.63 16.65 -3.60
C VAL A 42 9.71 17.09 -4.73
N VAL A 43 9.59 16.25 -5.76
CA VAL A 43 8.65 16.47 -6.86
C VAL A 43 7.42 15.59 -6.65
N THR A 44 6.30 16.20 -6.27
CA THR A 44 5.02 15.50 -6.21
C THR A 44 4.50 15.28 -7.62
N ARG A 45 4.25 14.02 -7.98
CA ARG A 45 3.57 13.66 -9.23
C ARG A 45 2.18 13.15 -8.89
N SER A 46 1.16 13.72 -9.52
CA SER A 46 -0.16 13.09 -9.52
C SER A 46 -0.10 11.82 -10.36
N LYS A 47 -0.62 10.72 -9.83
CA LYS A 47 -0.93 9.55 -10.66
C LYS A 47 -1.92 10.01 -11.74
N ALA A 48 -1.77 9.52 -12.96
CA ALA A 48 -2.77 9.72 -13.99
C ALA A 48 -4.14 9.35 -13.39
N ARG A 49 -5.02 10.35 -13.26
CA ARG A 49 -6.35 10.12 -12.74
C ARG A 49 -7.07 9.30 -13.82
N PRO A 50 -7.45 8.04 -13.53
CA PRO A 50 -8.27 7.32 -14.49
C PRO A 50 -9.51 8.16 -14.77
N PRO A 51 -10.04 8.11 -16.00
CA PRO A 51 -11.26 8.82 -16.31
C PRO A 51 -12.32 8.46 -15.26
N PRO A 52 -13.14 9.44 -14.83
CA PRO A 52 -14.17 9.18 -13.85
C PRO A 52 -15.14 8.10 -14.37
N GLN A 53 -15.73 7.30 -13.47
CA GLN A 53 -16.60 6.17 -13.83
C GLN A 53 -17.71 6.55 -14.83
N TRP A 54 -18.30 7.74 -14.68
CA TRP A 54 -19.32 8.23 -15.61
C TRP A 54 -18.84 8.33 -17.07
N LEU A 55 -17.53 8.55 -17.29
CA LEU A 55 -16.92 8.60 -18.62
C LEU A 55 -16.61 7.18 -19.15
N GLU A 56 -16.33 6.23 -18.28
CA GLU A 56 -16.20 4.82 -18.67
C GLU A 56 -17.57 4.20 -18.98
N GLU A 57 -18.60 4.52 -18.20
CA GLU A 57 -19.98 4.06 -18.40
C GLU A 57 -20.57 4.53 -19.73
N LEU A 58 -20.25 5.77 -20.13
CA LEU A 58 -20.63 6.29 -21.45
C LEU A 58 -19.91 5.56 -22.60
N ASN A 59 -18.70 5.04 -22.36
CA ASN A 59 -17.89 4.32 -23.35
C ASN A 59 -18.14 2.80 -23.38
N ARG A 60 -18.71 2.23 -22.32
CA ARG A 60 -19.10 0.80 -22.22
C ARG A 60 -20.51 0.56 -22.77
N GLY A 61 -20.78 1.08 -23.96
CA GLY A 61 -21.88 0.54 -24.75
C GLY A 61 -21.71 -0.98 -24.89
N ASP A 62 -22.68 -1.72 -24.37
CA ASP A 62 -22.92 -3.15 -24.59
C ASP A 62 -21.71 -4.08 -24.55
N SER A 63 -21.29 -4.52 -23.36
CA SER A 63 -20.50 -5.75 -23.22
C SER A 63 -20.70 -6.39 -21.86
N ALA A 64 -21.72 -7.24 -21.81
CA ALA A 64 -21.84 -8.45 -20.99
C ALA A 64 -21.26 -8.38 -19.57
N ALA A 65 -22.15 -8.13 -18.61
CA ALA A 65 -21.99 -8.57 -17.24
C ALA A 65 -21.64 -10.07 -17.24
N ALA A 66 -20.37 -10.39 -17.03
CA ALA A 66 -19.98 -11.73 -16.63
C ALA A 66 -20.56 -11.93 -15.22
N GLU A 67 -21.79 -12.43 -15.15
CA GLU A 67 -22.37 -12.90 -13.90
C GLU A 67 -21.44 -13.99 -13.35
N MET A 68 -20.70 -13.65 -12.29
CA MET A 68 -19.96 -14.64 -11.52
C MET A 68 -20.98 -15.61 -10.92
N LYS A 69 -21.19 -16.74 -11.59
CA LYS A 69 -21.98 -17.86 -11.07
C LYS A 69 -21.30 -18.35 -9.79
N ARG A 70 -21.86 -17.98 -8.64
CA ARG A 70 -21.46 -18.50 -7.33
C ARG A 70 -22.01 -19.92 -7.18
N ALA A 71 -21.28 -20.77 -6.47
CA ALA A 71 -21.77 -22.10 -6.12
C ALA A 71 -22.97 -21.98 -5.17
N THR A 72 -23.95 -22.87 -5.34
CA THR A 72 -25.16 -22.95 -4.49
C THR A 72 -25.11 -24.16 -3.57
N VAL A 73 -25.80 -24.08 -2.43
CA VAL A 73 -25.99 -25.16 -1.46
C VAL A 73 -27.45 -25.18 -0.99
N GLU A 74 -27.96 -26.37 -0.68
CA GLU A 74 -29.33 -26.60 -0.20
C GLU A 74 -29.44 -26.32 1.31
N GLU A 75 -29.30 -25.04 1.69
CA GLU A 75 -29.51 -24.58 3.06
C GLU A 75 -30.61 -23.52 3.10
N PRO A 76 -31.68 -23.71 3.91
CA PRO A 76 -32.79 -22.78 3.96
C PRO A 76 -32.36 -21.45 4.57
N CYS A 77 -32.63 -20.35 3.86
CA CYS A 77 -32.34 -19.01 4.35
C CYS A 77 -33.05 -18.75 5.69
N PRO A 78 -32.34 -18.38 6.77
CA PRO A 78 -32.94 -18.22 8.10
C PRO A 78 -33.93 -17.06 8.20
N LYS A 79 -33.97 -16.17 7.20
CA LYS A 79 -34.88 -15.01 7.17
C LYS A 79 -36.18 -15.28 6.40
N CYS A 80 -36.11 -16.01 5.28
CA CYS A 80 -37.25 -16.17 4.38
C CYS A 80 -37.58 -17.63 4.02
N GLY A 81 -36.74 -18.59 4.43
CA GLY A 81 -36.95 -20.02 4.19
C GLY A 81 -36.68 -20.50 2.77
N HIS A 82 -36.07 -19.69 1.90
CA HIS A 82 -35.70 -20.14 0.55
C HIS A 82 -34.67 -21.27 0.62
N PRO A 83 -34.85 -22.41 -0.08
CA PRO A 83 -34.10 -23.65 0.16
C PRO A 83 -32.65 -23.65 -0.34
N GLU A 84 -32.27 -22.71 -1.21
CA GLU A 84 -30.91 -22.62 -1.77
C GLU A 84 -30.22 -21.31 -1.36
N MET A 85 -28.91 -21.37 -1.11
CA MET A 85 -28.09 -20.18 -0.90
C MET A 85 -26.80 -20.23 -1.70
N SER A 86 -26.32 -19.08 -2.17
CA SER A 86 -24.99 -18.98 -2.79
C SER A 86 -23.92 -18.67 -1.76
N PHE A 87 -22.77 -19.34 -1.85
CA PHE A 87 -21.67 -19.15 -0.90
C PHE A 87 -20.33 -18.88 -1.61
N TYR A 88 -19.38 -18.35 -0.84
CA TYR A 88 -17.99 -18.19 -1.24
C TYR A 88 -17.11 -18.36 0.00
N THR A 89 -15.92 -18.95 -0.17
CA THR A 89 -14.96 -19.16 0.92
C THR A 89 -13.81 -18.15 0.80
N MET A 90 -13.38 -17.56 1.91
CA MET A 90 -12.26 -16.62 1.95
C MET A 90 -11.49 -16.77 3.26
N GLN A 91 -10.18 -17.05 3.17
CA GLN A 91 -9.32 -17.13 4.35
C GLN A 91 -9.01 -15.72 4.86
N LEU A 92 -9.51 -15.40 6.05
CA LEU A 92 -9.32 -14.11 6.70
C LEU A 92 -8.29 -14.14 7.84
N ARG A 93 -7.90 -15.33 8.27
CA ARG A 93 -7.11 -15.57 9.48
C ARG A 93 -5.91 -16.46 9.20
N SER A 94 -5.16 -16.78 10.25
CA SER A 94 -4.00 -17.65 10.14
C SER A 94 -4.39 -19.00 9.55
N ALA A 95 -3.46 -19.65 8.85
CA ALA A 95 -3.75 -20.89 8.12
C ALA A 95 -4.19 -22.06 9.01
N ASP A 96 -3.94 -21.98 10.32
CA ASP A 96 -4.29 -23.01 11.30
C ASP A 96 -5.77 -22.94 11.76
N GLU A 97 -6.45 -21.82 11.50
CA GLU A 97 -7.85 -21.62 11.92
C GLU A 97 -8.88 -22.26 10.98
N GLY A 98 -8.42 -23.01 9.96
CA GLY A 98 -9.28 -23.67 8.98
C GLY A 98 -9.96 -22.69 8.01
N GLN A 99 -10.85 -23.22 7.17
CA GLN A 99 -11.79 -22.43 6.35
C GLN A 99 -13.14 -22.33 7.06
#